data_AF-A0A0J9H3Y2-F1
#
_entry.id   AF-A0A0J9H3Y2-F1
#
_cell.length_a   1.000
_cell.length_b   1.000
_cell.length_c   1.000
_cell.angle_alpha   90.00
_cell.angle_beta   90.00
_cell.angle_gamma   90.00
#
_symmetry.space_group_name_H-M   'P 1'
#
loop_
_entity.id
_entity.type
_entity.pdbx_description
1 polymer ?
#
loop_
_entity_poly.entity_id
_entity_poly.type
_entity_poly.pdbx_seq_one_letter_code
_entity_poly.pdbx_strand_id
1 'polypeptide(L)'
;MGFDFILMLTENDRTIADARARLEEALEGGARHIGFKDVGLPLEELRGLAAAIRAAGGRSYLEVVSLDEQSELASARAAVALDVDCLLGGTRAAAVTEVTRDHPLRYYPFPGRITGHPSVLEGPDRDIVASARALADLEHVHGLDLLAYRFEGDVESLMQRVSAAVSKPVIVAGSIDSEARVRAVAQAGAAAFTVGTAAFAGAFPGAEGFVDQVRSILAITARARDVATAPRRLALVAHDGRKAHLRAWVLRHQEALAGHRLVCTGGTGAMLREAAEGLNIERLQRGARGGDQQLGALVATGELDAVVFFADPSASHGSDVDLQALTRLAIMHDIPIALSPAAADMTVAALF
;
A
#
# COMPACT_ATOMS: atom_id res chain seq x y z
N MET A 1 5.41 -1.40 1.57
CA MET A 1 6.02 -2.62 2.14
C MET A 1 5.00 -3.74 1.94
N GLY A 2 5.43 -4.99 1.74
CA GLY A 2 4.53 -6.06 1.26
C GLY A 2 3.35 -6.49 2.15
N PHE A 3 3.12 -5.83 3.29
CA PHE A 3 1.92 -5.96 4.12
C PHE A 3 1.88 -4.81 5.14
N ASP A 4 0.93 -3.88 4.99
CA ASP A 4 0.88 -2.63 5.77
C ASP A 4 -0.36 -2.52 6.68
N PHE A 5 -0.17 -1.96 7.87
CA PHE A 5 -1.24 -1.65 8.82
C PHE A 5 -1.71 -0.20 8.60
N ILE A 6 -3.00 -0.03 8.30
CA ILE A 6 -3.67 1.26 8.17
C ILE A 6 -4.52 1.52 9.42
N LEU A 7 -4.12 2.49 10.23
CA LEU A 7 -4.89 2.92 11.40
C LEU A 7 -6.00 3.86 10.97
N MET A 8 -7.25 3.52 11.24
CA MET A 8 -8.40 4.39 11.00
C MET A 8 -8.73 5.16 12.28
N LEU A 9 -8.64 6.49 12.26
CA LEU A 9 -9.04 7.39 13.35
C LEU A 9 -10.57 7.51 13.43
N THR A 10 -11.23 6.37 13.53
CA THR A 10 -12.67 6.22 13.38
C THR A 10 -13.23 5.26 14.41
N GLU A 11 -14.42 5.56 14.90
CA GLU A 11 -15.23 4.69 15.75
C GLU A 11 -16.69 4.75 15.29
N ASN A 12 -17.39 3.61 15.28
CA ASN A 12 -18.80 3.52 14.88
C ASN A 12 -19.08 4.16 13.50
N ASP A 13 -18.22 3.84 12.53
CA ASP A 13 -18.28 4.35 11.16
C ASP A 13 -18.18 5.88 11.00
N ARG A 14 -17.55 6.56 11.96
CA ARG A 14 -17.31 8.01 11.91
C ARG A 14 -15.91 8.38 12.37
N THR A 15 -15.35 9.43 11.81
CA THR A 15 -14.12 10.06 12.34
C THR A 15 -14.39 10.56 13.75
N ILE A 16 -13.49 10.21 14.68
CA ILE A 16 -13.62 10.56 16.09
C ILE A 16 -13.43 12.07 16.31
N ALA A 17 -14.13 12.62 17.32
CA ALA A 17 -14.13 14.06 17.58
C ALA A 17 -12.74 14.60 17.99
N ASP A 18 -11.90 13.75 18.61
CA ASP A 18 -10.56 14.06 19.08
C ASP A 18 -9.45 13.58 18.11
N ALA A 19 -9.77 13.36 16.83
CA ALA A 19 -8.86 12.78 15.84
C ALA A 19 -7.49 13.48 15.76
N ARG A 20 -7.46 14.80 15.95
CA ARG A 20 -6.21 15.57 15.95
C ARG A 20 -5.29 15.21 17.13
N ALA A 21 -5.85 15.05 18.33
CA ALA A 21 -5.06 14.63 19.49
C ALA A 21 -4.61 13.17 19.32
N ARG A 22 -5.49 12.30 18.82
CA ARG A 22 -5.18 10.89 18.55
C ARG A 22 -4.15 10.70 17.45
N LEU A 23 -4.03 11.63 16.51
CA LEU A 23 -2.97 11.61 15.50
C LEU A 23 -1.58 11.70 16.15
N GLU A 24 -1.39 12.55 17.16
CA GLU A 24 -0.10 12.69 17.83
C GLU A 24 0.30 11.38 18.52
N GLU A 25 -0.64 10.76 19.24
CA GLU A 25 -0.44 9.44 19.87
C GLU A 25 -0.20 8.32 18.84
N ALA A 26 -0.93 8.34 17.71
CA ALA A 26 -0.72 7.39 16.62
C ALA A 26 0.69 7.49 16.03
N LEU A 27 1.18 8.72 15.81
CA LEU A 27 2.52 8.99 15.30
C LEU A 27 3.60 8.58 16.31
N GLU A 28 3.36 8.81 17.61
CA GLU A 28 4.23 8.33 18.69
C GLU A 28 4.28 6.79 18.77
N GLY A 29 3.14 6.14 18.52
CA GLY A 29 3.06 4.69 18.38
C GLY A 29 3.80 4.15 17.16
N GLY A 30 4.14 5.01 16.19
CA GLY A 30 4.86 4.66 14.98
C GLY A 30 3.97 4.44 13.75
N ALA A 31 2.67 4.75 13.83
CA ALA A 31 1.79 4.65 12.66
C ALA A 31 2.26 5.64 11.57
N ARG A 32 2.18 5.17 10.32
CA ARG A 32 2.51 5.96 9.12
C ARG A 32 1.40 5.93 8.09
N HIS A 33 0.57 4.89 8.09
CA HIS A 33 -0.63 4.82 7.28
C HIS A 33 -1.84 5.10 8.16
N ILE A 34 -2.45 6.27 7.96
CA ILE A 34 -3.48 6.79 8.86
C ILE A 34 -4.67 7.26 8.02
N GLY A 35 -5.84 6.73 8.35
CA GLY A 35 -7.08 7.03 7.67
C GLY A 35 -8.14 7.64 8.56
N PHE A 36 -9.16 8.17 7.93
CA PHE A 36 -10.36 8.73 8.55
C PHE A 36 -11.52 8.61 7.56
N LYS A 37 -12.73 8.96 8.00
CA LYS A 37 -13.94 9.01 7.17
C LYS A 37 -14.31 10.46 6.88
N ASP A 38 -15.09 10.67 5.83
CA ASP A 38 -15.65 11.98 5.47
C ASP A 38 -16.77 12.43 6.43
N VAL A 39 -17.31 11.51 7.22
CA VAL A 39 -18.29 11.76 8.28
C VAL A 39 -17.63 11.85 9.66
N GLY A 40 -18.15 12.73 10.52
CA GLY A 40 -17.72 12.87 11.92
C GLY A 40 -17.15 14.25 12.25
N LEU A 41 -16.34 14.83 11.36
CA LEU A 41 -15.73 16.14 11.53
C LEU A 41 -16.02 17.07 10.34
N PRO A 42 -16.00 18.40 10.53
CA PRO A 42 -16.06 19.36 9.43
C PRO A 42 -14.90 19.19 8.43
N LEU A 43 -15.14 19.51 7.16
CA LEU A 43 -14.15 19.40 6.09
C LEU A 43 -12.84 20.16 6.37
N GLU A 44 -12.92 21.31 7.05
CA GLU A 44 -11.73 22.09 7.42
C GLU A 44 -10.85 21.36 8.44
N GLU A 45 -11.45 20.69 9.42
CA GLU A 45 -10.72 19.89 10.41
C GLU A 45 -10.11 18.65 9.77
N LEU A 46 -10.84 17.98 8.87
CA LEU A 46 -10.31 16.88 8.06
C LEU A 46 -9.13 17.33 7.18
N ARG A 47 -9.16 18.55 6.64
CA ARG A 47 -8.05 19.11 5.86
C ARG A 47 -6.81 19.31 6.74
N GLY A 48 -7.01 19.84 7.95
CA GLY A 48 -5.94 19.95 8.94
C GLY A 48 -5.35 18.60 9.31
N LEU A 49 -6.19 17.57 9.46
CA LEU A 49 -5.77 16.21 9.77
C LEU A 49 -4.94 15.58 8.64
N ALA A 50 -5.41 15.67 7.39
CA ALA A 50 -4.69 15.18 6.21
C ALA A 50 -3.32 15.85 6.05
N ALA A 51 -3.26 17.18 6.22
CA ALA A 51 -2.03 17.94 6.15
C ALA A 51 -1.04 17.54 7.25
N ALA A 52 -1.52 17.30 8.47
CA ALA A 52 -0.69 16.88 9.59
C ALA A 52 -0.11 15.47 9.38
N ILE A 53 -0.90 14.52 8.86
CA ILE A 53 -0.41 13.18 8.49
C ILE A 53 0.75 13.29 7.49
N ARG A 54 0.57 14.09 6.43
CA ARG A 54 1.60 14.29 5.40
C ARG A 54 2.84 14.98 5.93
N ALA A 55 2.68 16.01 6.77
CA ALA A 55 3.81 16.73 7.37
C ALA A 55 4.66 15.82 8.26
N ALA A 56 4.06 14.78 8.85
CA ALA A 56 4.77 13.75 9.61
C ALA A 56 5.40 12.64 8.74
N GLY A 57 5.33 12.75 7.40
CA GLY A 57 5.78 11.73 6.47
C GLY A 57 4.85 10.52 6.35
N GLY A 58 3.61 10.63 6.84
CA GLY A 58 2.60 9.59 6.74
C GLY A 58 1.79 9.65 5.45
N ARG A 59 1.08 8.56 5.17
CA ARG A 59 0.11 8.41 4.09
C ARG A 59 -1.32 8.51 4.64
N SER A 60 -2.09 9.40 4.04
CA SER A 60 -3.48 9.71 4.40
C SER A 60 -4.49 8.88 3.60
N TYR A 61 -5.52 8.39 4.28
CA TYR A 61 -6.60 7.60 3.69
C TYR A 61 -7.96 8.22 4.03
N LEU A 62 -8.84 8.37 3.04
CA LEU A 62 -10.25 8.66 3.26
C LEU A 62 -11.07 7.41 2.93
N GLU A 63 -11.91 6.96 3.85
CA GLU A 63 -12.85 5.86 3.59
C GLU A 63 -14.27 6.38 3.36
N VAL A 64 -14.92 5.90 2.29
CA VAL A 64 -16.30 6.23 1.93
C VAL A 64 -17.25 5.19 2.52
N VAL A 65 -18.21 5.64 3.32
CA VAL A 65 -19.27 4.81 3.93
C VAL A 65 -20.65 4.99 3.29
N SER A 66 -20.78 5.84 2.28
CA SER A 66 -22.07 6.19 1.68
C SER A 66 -22.62 5.14 0.73
N LEU A 67 -23.92 4.87 0.81
CA LEU A 67 -24.63 3.91 -0.04
C LEU A 67 -25.34 4.57 -1.25
N ASP A 68 -25.68 5.85 -1.18
CA ASP A 68 -26.28 6.59 -2.29
C ASP A 68 -25.22 7.31 -3.15
N GLU A 69 -25.57 7.53 -4.42
CA GLU A 69 -24.63 8.01 -5.44
C GLU A 69 -24.19 9.44 -5.18
N GLN A 70 -25.12 10.30 -4.74
CA GLN A 70 -24.83 11.70 -4.51
C GLN A 70 -23.82 11.86 -3.38
N SER A 71 -24.00 11.12 -2.29
CA SER A 71 -23.09 11.11 -1.15
C SER A 71 -21.73 10.50 -1.50
N GLU A 72 -21.67 9.35 -2.20
CA GLU A 72 -20.40 8.75 -2.61
C GLU A 72 -19.57 9.70 -3.50
N LEU A 73 -20.22 10.38 -4.45
CA LEU A 73 -19.55 11.38 -5.29
C LEU A 73 -19.14 12.63 -4.48
N ALA A 74 -19.87 12.98 -3.42
CA ALA A 74 -19.47 14.05 -2.50
C ALA A 74 -18.21 13.66 -1.71
N SER A 75 -18.13 12.42 -1.22
CA SER A 75 -16.94 11.89 -0.55
C SER A 75 -15.73 11.83 -1.49
N ALA A 76 -15.92 11.43 -2.75
CA ALA A 76 -14.87 11.45 -3.77
C ALA A 76 -14.34 12.88 -4.02
N ARG A 77 -15.24 13.88 -4.13
CA ARG A 77 -14.84 15.29 -4.23
C ARG A 77 -14.14 15.79 -2.96
N ALA A 78 -14.57 15.32 -1.79
CA ALA A 78 -13.92 15.64 -0.53
C ALA A 78 -12.50 15.07 -0.50
N ALA A 79 -12.28 13.83 -0.93
CA ALA A 79 -10.94 13.24 -1.04
C ALA A 79 -9.99 14.10 -1.88
N VAL A 80 -10.44 14.54 -3.05
CA VAL A 80 -9.70 15.46 -3.93
C VAL A 80 -9.44 16.80 -3.23
N ALA A 81 -10.45 17.40 -2.59
CA ALA A 81 -10.33 18.70 -1.93
C ALA A 81 -9.48 18.68 -0.64
N LEU A 82 -9.31 17.49 -0.05
CA LEU A 82 -8.46 17.23 1.11
C LEU A 82 -7.04 16.83 0.71
N ASP A 83 -6.79 16.62 -0.59
CA ASP A 83 -5.53 16.13 -1.16
C ASP A 83 -5.10 14.79 -0.53
N VAL A 84 -6.03 13.88 -0.19
CA VAL A 84 -5.64 12.60 0.43
C VAL A 84 -4.88 11.70 -0.55
N ASP A 85 -4.02 10.83 -0.02
CA ASP A 85 -3.22 9.93 -0.85
C ASP A 85 -4.04 8.74 -1.37
N CYS A 86 -4.98 8.26 -0.56
CA CYS A 86 -5.81 7.10 -0.87
C CYS A 86 -7.29 7.36 -0.58
N LEU A 87 -8.15 6.90 -1.50
CA LEU A 87 -9.60 6.82 -1.32
C LEU A 87 -10.00 5.34 -1.25
N LEU A 88 -10.58 4.93 -0.13
CA LEU A 88 -11.06 3.58 0.14
C LEU A 88 -12.59 3.52 0.05
N GLY A 89 -13.11 2.43 -0.48
CA GLY A 89 -14.54 2.16 -0.54
C GLY A 89 -15.28 2.79 -1.71
N GLY A 90 -16.60 2.81 -1.61
CA GLY A 90 -17.50 3.15 -2.71
C GLY A 90 -17.84 1.95 -3.60
N THR A 91 -19.00 2.01 -4.23
CA THR A 91 -19.57 0.92 -5.06
C THR A 91 -19.76 1.32 -6.52
N ARG A 92 -19.54 2.60 -6.86
CA ARG A 92 -19.75 3.16 -8.19
C ARG A 92 -18.42 3.61 -8.78
N ALA A 93 -17.50 2.66 -8.93
CA ALA A 93 -16.13 2.95 -9.32
C ALA A 93 -16.01 3.76 -10.62
N ALA A 94 -16.85 3.50 -11.62
CA ALA A 94 -16.87 4.28 -12.86
C ALA A 94 -17.23 5.76 -12.64
N ALA A 95 -18.18 6.05 -11.74
CA ALA A 95 -18.57 7.43 -11.45
C ALA A 95 -17.53 8.12 -10.55
N VAL A 96 -16.94 7.40 -9.59
CA VAL A 96 -15.89 7.93 -8.72
C VAL A 96 -14.62 8.23 -9.50
N THR A 97 -14.22 7.36 -10.44
CA THR A 97 -13.03 7.59 -11.27
C THR A 97 -13.16 8.83 -12.17
N GLU A 98 -14.36 9.17 -12.65
CA GLU A 98 -14.56 10.45 -13.36
C GLU A 98 -14.27 11.67 -12.48
N VAL A 99 -14.48 11.57 -11.16
CA VAL A 99 -14.17 12.65 -10.21
C VAL A 99 -12.68 12.67 -9.87
N THR A 100 -12.04 11.50 -9.75
CA THR A 100 -10.69 11.37 -9.18
C THR A 100 -9.57 11.25 -10.23
N ARG A 101 -9.88 10.97 -11.50
CA ARG A 101 -8.88 10.66 -12.55
C ARG A 101 -7.81 11.73 -12.79
N ASP A 102 -8.15 13.00 -12.54
CA ASP A 102 -7.24 14.14 -12.73
C ASP A 102 -6.45 14.48 -11.45
N HIS A 103 -6.58 13.68 -10.39
CA HIS A 103 -5.88 13.81 -9.12
C HIS A 103 -4.93 12.63 -8.91
N PRO A 104 -3.74 12.83 -8.29
CA PRO A 104 -2.78 11.75 -8.02
C PRO A 104 -3.23 10.72 -6.95
N LEU A 105 -4.47 10.81 -6.44
CA LEU A 105 -4.93 9.91 -5.38
C LEU A 105 -5.13 8.50 -5.91
N ARG A 106 -4.94 7.52 -5.04
CA ARG A 106 -5.14 6.11 -5.36
C ARG A 106 -6.52 5.65 -4.89
N TYR A 107 -7.29 5.06 -5.79
CA TYR A 107 -8.66 4.64 -5.52
C TYR A 107 -8.82 3.12 -5.37
N TYR A 108 -9.52 2.70 -4.31
CA TYR A 108 -9.73 1.30 -3.90
C TYR A 108 -11.23 1.04 -3.65
N PRO A 109 -12.05 0.75 -4.68
CA PRO A 109 -13.47 0.45 -4.53
C PRO A 109 -13.74 -0.86 -3.79
N PHE A 110 -14.97 -0.99 -3.26
CA PHE A 110 -15.47 -2.25 -2.71
C PHE A 110 -15.83 -3.24 -3.84
N PRO A 111 -15.25 -4.46 -3.87
CA PRO A 111 -15.74 -5.51 -4.74
C PRO A 111 -16.96 -6.21 -4.13
N GLY A 112 -17.92 -6.59 -4.98
CA GLY A 112 -19.15 -7.27 -4.59
C GLY A 112 -20.31 -6.31 -4.31
N ARG A 113 -21.39 -6.83 -3.72
CA ARG A 113 -22.59 -6.06 -3.37
C ARG A 113 -22.51 -5.62 -1.91
N ILE A 114 -22.54 -4.32 -1.68
CA ILE A 114 -22.54 -3.74 -0.32
C ILE A 114 -23.94 -3.23 0.05
N THR A 115 -24.42 -3.62 1.22
CA THR A 115 -25.72 -3.19 1.76
C THR A 115 -25.62 -2.78 3.22
N GLY A 116 -26.60 -2.01 3.71
CA GLY A 116 -26.74 -1.68 5.13
C GLY A 116 -25.68 -0.72 5.69
N HIS A 117 -25.91 -0.31 6.93
CA HIS A 117 -24.97 0.48 7.73
C HIS A 117 -25.05 -0.03 9.18
N PRO A 118 -24.01 -0.72 9.71
CA PRO A 118 -22.70 -0.96 9.10
C PRO A 118 -22.78 -1.81 7.82
N SER A 119 -21.82 -1.60 6.92
CA SER A 119 -21.77 -2.26 5.61
C SER A 119 -21.65 -3.78 5.72
N VAL A 120 -22.41 -4.50 4.90
CA VAL A 120 -22.41 -5.97 4.74
C VAL A 120 -22.00 -6.31 3.31
N LEU A 121 -21.12 -7.30 3.15
CA LEU A 121 -20.71 -7.82 1.84
C LEU A 121 -21.56 -9.04 1.49
N GLU A 122 -22.47 -8.87 0.54
CA GLU A 122 -23.46 -9.87 0.14
C GLU A 122 -23.08 -10.64 -1.12
N GLY A 123 -23.73 -11.79 -1.29
CA GLY A 123 -23.68 -12.61 -2.50
C GLY A 123 -22.68 -13.77 -2.41
N PRO A 124 -22.71 -14.71 -3.35
CA PRO A 124 -21.79 -15.82 -3.35
C PRO A 124 -20.37 -15.35 -3.67
N ASP A 125 -19.37 -16.05 -3.11
CA ASP A 125 -17.95 -15.74 -3.30
C ASP A 125 -17.53 -15.56 -4.78
N ARG A 126 -18.12 -16.33 -5.69
CA ARG A 126 -17.86 -16.29 -7.13
C ARG A 126 -18.24 -14.93 -7.75
N ASP A 127 -19.31 -14.31 -7.25
CA ASP A 127 -19.81 -13.03 -7.78
C ASP A 127 -18.94 -11.89 -7.25
N ILE A 128 -18.46 -12.00 -6.01
CA ILE A 128 -17.50 -11.06 -5.40
C ILE A 128 -16.17 -11.12 -6.17
N VAL A 129 -15.66 -12.32 -6.47
CA VAL A 129 -14.43 -12.51 -7.26
C VAL A 129 -14.60 -11.98 -8.69
N ALA A 130 -15.76 -12.17 -9.31
CA ALA A 130 -16.03 -11.60 -10.64
C ALA A 130 -16.05 -10.06 -10.60
N SER A 131 -16.68 -9.47 -9.58
CA SER A 131 -16.67 -8.03 -9.35
C SER A 131 -15.25 -7.50 -9.11
N ALA A 132 -14.43 -8.21 -8.34
CA ALA A 132 -13.04 -7.83 -8.08
C ALA A 132 -12.22 -7.74 -9.37
N ARG A 133 -12.35 -8.71 -10.27
CA ARG A 133 -11.69 -8.68 -11.59
C ARG A 133 -12.14 -7.47 -12.41
N ALA A 134 -13.46 -7.29 -12.53
CA ALA A 134 -14.02 -6.19 -13.31
C ALA A 134 -13.54 -4.81 -12.81
N LEU A 135 -13.48 -4.61 -11.48
CA LEU A 135 -12.98 -3.37 -10.89
C LEU A 135 -11.48 -3.22 -11.09
N ALA A 136 -10.70 -4.29 -10.92
CA ALA A 136 -9.26 -4.27 -11.11
C ALA A 136 -8.86 -3.97 -12.56
N ASP A 137 -9.72 -4.23 -13.54
CA ASP A 137 -9.48 -3.90 -14.96
C ASP A 137 -9.77 -2.42 -15.29
N LEU A 138 -10.45 -1.68 -14.42
CA LEU A 138 -10.72 -0.25 -14.66
C LEU A 138 -9.45 0.59 -14.57
N GLU A 139 -9.33 1.55 -15.48
CA GLU A 139 -8.35 2.64 -15.38
C GLU A 139 -8.66 3.49 -14.13
N HIS A 140 -7.64 4.09 -13.53
CA HIS A 140 -7.74 4.89 -12.31
C HIS A 140 -8.25 4.16 -11.04
N VAL A 141 -8.57 2.86 -11.12
CA VAL A 141 -8.65 1.98 -9.96
C VAL A 141 -7.24 1.44 -9.66
N HIS A 142 -6.77 1.58 -8.43
CA HIS A 142 -5.39 1.28 -8.04
C HIS A 142 -5.25 0.04 -7.15
N GLY A 143 -6.38 -0.52 -6.73
CA GLY A 143 -6.50 -1.69 -5.86
C GLY A 143 -7.95 -1.91 -5.49
N LEU A 144 -8.19 -2.78 -4.51
CA LEU A 144 -9.52 -3.07 -3.99
C LEU A 144 -9.54 -2.89 -2.48
N ASP A 145 -10.67 -2.46 -1.95
CA ASP A 145 -10.95 -2.47 -0.52
C ASP A 145 -11.96 -3.59 -0.25
N LEU A 146 -11.55 -4.70 0.38
CA LEU A 146 -12.38 -5.88 0.60
C LEU A 146 -12.91 -5.90 2.03
N LEU A 147 -14.23 -5.80 2.19
CA LEU A 147 -14.92 -5.90 3.47
C LEU A 147 -15.05 -7.36 3.95
N ALA A 148 -13.93 -8.07 4.06
CA ALA A 148 -13.90 -9.53 4.20
C ALA A 148 -14.64 -10.05 5.44
N TYR A 149 -14.44 -9.45 6.62
CA TYR A 149 -15.16 -9.87 7.84
C TYR A 149 -16.57 -9.28 7.96
N ARG A 150 -17.08 -8.64 6.90
CA ARG A 150 -18.50 -8.27 6.74
C ARG A 150 -19.23 -9.22 5.77
N PHE A 151 -18.55 -10.25 5.29
CA PHE A 151 -19.12 -11.32 4.47
C PHE A 151 -19.61 -12.48 5.35
N GLU A 152 -20.78 -13.01 5.03
CA GLU A 152 -21.31 -14.23 5.66
C GLU A 152 -20.84 -15.46 4.87
N GLY A 153 -19.79 -16.12 5.37
CA GLY A 153 -19.25 -17.34 4.76
C GLY A 153 -17.81 -17.62 5.17
N ASP A 154 -17.09 -18.35 4.31
CA ASP A 154 -15.66 -18.63 4.49
C ASP A 154 -14.83 -17.40 4.11
N VAL A 155 -14.50 -16.59 5.12
CA VAL A 155 -13.76 -15.33 4.96
C VAL A 155 -12.34 -15.55 4.44
N GLU A 156 -11.63 -16.59 4.91
CA GLU A 156 -10.26 -16.86 4.50
C GLU A 156 -10.19 -17.29 3.04
N SER A 157 -11.08 -18.19 2.63
CA SER A 157 -11.22 -18.61 1.24
C SER A 157 -11.60 -17.44 0.33
N LEU A 158 -12.50 -16.56 0.77
CA LEU A 158 -12.87 -15.36 0.02
C LEU A 158 -11.65 -14.45 -0.21
N MET A 159 -10.91 -14.10 0.85
CA MET A 159 -9.74 -13.24 0.75
C MET A 159 -8.69 -13.83 -0.21
N GLN A 160 -8.37 -15.13 -0.08
CA GLN A 160 -7.43 -15.82 -0.96
C GLN A 160 -7.86 -15.77 -2.42
N ARG A 161 -9.14 -16.05 -2.69
CA ARG A 161 -9.68 -16.07 -4.05
C ARG A 161 -9.73 -14.69 -4.68
N VAL A 162 -10.04 -13.64 -3.91
CA VAL A 162 -10.03 -12.26 -4.41
C VAL A 162 -8.60 -11.83 -4.71
N SER A 163 -7.67 -11.98 -3.76
CA SER A 163 -6.26 -11.59 -3.93
C SER A 163 -5.58 -12.33 -5.09
N ALA A 164 -5.84 -13.64 -5.25
CA ALA A 164 -5.28 -14.42 -6.35
C ALA A 164 -5.92 -14.10 -7.71
N ALA A 165 -7.11 -13.50 -7.74
CA ALA A 165 -7.83 -13.20 -8.97
C ALA A 165 -7.42 -11.88 -9.62
N VAL A 166 -6.68 -11.01 -8.93
CA VAL A 166 -6.33 -9.66 -9.38
C VAL A 166 -4.83 -9.41 -9.25
N SER A 167 -4.29 -8.54 -10.11
CA SER A 167 -2.87 -8.13 -10.06
C SER A 167 -2.64 -6.85 -9.25
N LYS A 168 -3.73 -6.14 -8.90
CA LYS A 168 -3.71 -4.91 -8.10
C LYS A 168 -3.83 -5.25 -6.60
N PRO A 169 -3.25 -4.43 -5.71
CA PRO A 169 -3.28 -4.69 -4.27
C PRO A 169 -4.69 -4.75 -3.71
N VAL A 170 -4.93 -5.69 -2.80
CA VAL A 170 -6.16 -5.79 -2.00
C VAL A 170 -5.86 -5.31 -0.59
N ILE A 171 -6.66 -4.36 -0.11
CA ILE A 171 -6.70 -3.90 1.28
C ILE A 171 -7.88 -4.63 1.93
N VAL A 172 -7.67 -5.28 3.07
CA VAL A 172 -8.78 -5.89 3.80
C VAL A 172 -9.25 -4.97 4.90
N ALA A 173 -10.53 -4.62 4.86
CA ALA A 173 -11.19 -3.78 5.84
C ALA A 173 -12.36 -4.48 6.50
N GLY A 174 -12.84 -3.84 7.58
CA GLY A 174 -13.99 -4.30 8.36
C GLY A 174 -13.60 -5.31 9.42
N SER A 175 -13.82 -4.95 10.68
CA SER A 175 -13.80 -5.86 11.83
C SER A 175 -12.49 -6.65 12.03
N ILE A 176 -11.32 -6.07 11.78
CA ILE A 176 -10.04 -6.70 12.18
C ILE A 176 -9.72 -6.29 13.61
N ASP A 177 -9.67 -7.26 14.52
CA ASP A 177 -9.64 -7.04 15.96
C ASP A 177 -8.67 -7.96 16.73
N SER A 178 -7.89 -8.77 16.03
CA SER A 178 -7.04 -9.79 16.66
C SER A 178 -5.84 -10.16 15.79
N GLU A 179 -4.78 -10.63 16.44
CA GLU A 179 -3.57 -11.14 15.77
C GLU A 179 -3.88 -12.28 14.80
N ALA A 180 -4.83 -13.15 15.15
CA ALA A 180 -5.27 -14.23 14.28
C ALA A 180 -5.85 -13.71 12.95
N ARG A 181 -6.68 -12.67 12.99
CA ARG A 181 -7.22 -12.04 11.77
C ARG A 181 -6.13 -11.35 10.96
N VAL A 182 -5.21 -10.61 11.60
CA VAL A 182 -4.10 -9.97 10.89
C VAL A 182 -3.23 -11.00 10.15
N ARG A 183 -2.94 -12.14 10.79
CA ARG A 183 -2.20 -13.24 10.19
C ARG A 183 -2.96 -13.87 9.02
N ALA A 184 -4.26 -14.11 9.17
CA ALA A 184 -5.10 -14.66 8.10
C ALA A 184 -5.14 -13.74 6.87
N VAL A 185 -5.23 -12.43 7.08
CA VAL A 185 -5.18 -11.43 6.00
C VAL A 185 -3.84 -11.46 5.25
N ALA A 186 -2.72 -11.53 5.98
CA ALA A 186 -1.39 -11.63 5.36
C ALA A 186 -1.25 -12.92 4.51
N GLN A 187 -1.66 -14.06 5.05
CA GLN A 187 -1.60 -15.36 4.38
C GLN A 187 -2.50 -15.40 3.13
N ALA A 188 -3.60 -14.66 3.15
CA ALA A 188 -4.52 -14.56 2.03
C ALA A 188 -4.04 -13.66 0.88
N GLY A 189 -2.83 -13.08 0.97
CA GLY A 189 -2.22 -12.32 -0.11
C GLY A 189 -2.69 -10.87 -0.21
N ALA A 190 -3.32 -10.34 0.85
CA ALA A 190 -3.65 -8.93 0.93
C ALA A 190 -2.39 -8.07 1.13
N ALA A 191 -2.39 -6.86 0.58
CA ALA A 191 -1.29 -5.92 0.67
C ALA A 191 -1.35 -5.03 1.91
N ALA A 192 -2.54 -4.86 2.50
CA ALA A 192 -2.72 -4.08 3.72
C ALA A 192 -4.01 -4.46 4.42
N PHE A 193 -4.18 -3.94 5.63
CA PHE A 193 -5.40 -4.08 6.40
C PHE A 193 -5.73 -2.83 7.21
N THR A 194 -7.01 -2.62 7.51
CA THR A 194 -7.47 -1.49 8.32
C THR A 194 -7.87 -1.91 9.74
N VAL A 195 -7.54 -1.06 10.73
CA VAL A 195 -8.07 -1.19 12.11
C VAL A 195 -8.52 0.18 12.59
N GLY A 196 -9.79 0.27 13.00
CA GLY A 196 -10.37 1.47 13.62
C GLY A 196 -10.76 1.21 15.06
N THR A 197 -12.06 1.02 15.31
CA THR A 197 -12.67 0.77 16.63
C THR A 197 -11.87 -0.19 17.52
N ALA A 198 -11.35 -1.29 16.98
CA ALA A 198 -10.62 -2.28 17.78
C ALA A 198 -9.30 -1.76 18.38
N ALA A 199 -8.64 -0.79 17.73
CA ALA A 199 -7.44 -0.15 18.28
C ALA A 199 -7.80 0.74 19.50
N PHE A 200 -8.93 1.45 19.43
CA PHE A 200 -9.42 2.27 20.55
C PHE A 200 -10.00 1.44 21.69
N ALA A 201 -10.64 0.31 21.37
CA ALA A 201 -11.22 -0.61 22.34
C ALA A 201 -10.19 -1.47 23.09
N GLY A 202 -8.91 -1.36 22.76
CA GLY A 202 -7.86 -2.14 23.42
C GLY A 202 -7.86 -3.62 23.04
N ALA A 203 -8.29 -3.96 21.82
CA ALA A 203 -8.54 -5.36 21.43
C ALA A 203 -7.26 -6.19 21.25
N PHE A 204 -6.12 -5.56 20.94
CA PHE A 204 -4.86 -6.28 20.72
C PHE A 204 -4.09 -6.48 22.04
N PRO A 205 -3.34 -7.59 22.19
CA PRO A 205 -2.72 -7.95 23.46
C PRO A 205 -1.61 -6.98 23.90
N GLY A 206 -1.41 -6.89 25.22
CA GLY A 206 -0.19 -6.32 25.81
C GLY A 206 -0.06 -4.81 25.77
N ALA A 207 -1.17 -4.06 25.69
CA ALA A 207 -1.14 -2.61 25.59
C ALA A 207 -1.88 -1.90 26.73
N GLU A 208 -1.24 -0.89 27.31
CA GLU A 208 -1.78 -0.02 28.36
C GLU A 208 -2.10 1.36 27.75
N GLY A 209 -3.12 1.41 26.89
CA GLY A 209 -3.57 2.63 26.22
C GLY A 209 -3.34 2.63 24.70
N PHE A 210 -3.67 3.75 24.05
CA PHE A 210 -3.75 3.82 22.59
C PHE A 210 -2.39 3.74 21.89
N VAL A 211 -1.37 4.42 22.43
CA VAL A 211 0.00 4.38 21.87
C VAL A 211 0.52 2.93 21.86
N ASP A 212 0.35 2.20 22.96
CA ASP A 212 0.80 0.82 23.06
C ASP A 212 -0.05 -0.13 22.20
N GLN A 213 -1.35 0.17 21.99
CA GLN A 213 -2.18 -0.56 21.04
C GLN A 213 -1.63 -0.43 19.61
N VAL A 214 -1.27 0.79 19.18
CA VAL A 214 -0.65 1.02 17.87
C VAL A 214 0.67 0.24 17.74
N ARG A 215 1.53 0.27 18.78
CA ARG A 215 2.79 -0.50 18.80
C ARG A 215 2.54 -2.01 18.73
N SER A 216 1.54 -2.50 19.46
CA SER A 216 1.17 -3.92 19.45
C SER A 216 0.73 -4.38 18.06
N ILE A 217 -0.14 -3.61 17.40
CA ILE A 217 -0.59 -3.90 16.03
C ILE A 217 0.58 -3.86 15.04
N LEU A 218 1.49 -2.88 15.15
CA LEU A 218 2.68 -2.81 14.30
C LEU A 218 3.61 -4.01 14.52
N ALA A 219 3.81 -4.44 15.76
CA ALA A 219 4.62 -5.63 16.09
C ALA A 219 3.99 -6.91 15.54
N ILE A 220 2.66 -7.03 15.62
CA ILE A 220 1.89 -8.13 15.01
C ILE A 220 2.05 -8.10 13.49
N THR A 221 1.93 -6.92 12.87
CA THR A 221 2.08 -6.72 11.43
C THR A 221 3.49 -7.13 10.97
N ALA A 222 4.52 -6.78 11.74
CA ALA A 222 5.90 -7.17 11.46
C ALA A 222 6.05 -8.70 11.44
N ARG A 223 5.49 -9.43 12.41
CA ARG A 223 5.49 -10.91 12.41
C ARG A 223 4.63 -11.50 11.29
N ALA A 224 3.52 -10.85 10.94
CA ALA A 224 2.63 -11.32 9.88
C ALA A 224 3.27 -11.20 8.49
N ARG A 225 4.26 -10.31 8.30
CA ARG A 225 5.02 -10.18 7.04
C ARG A 225 5.80 -11.45 6.67
N ASP A 226 6.20 -12.25 7.65
CA ASP A 226 6.91 -13.52 7.44
C ASP A 226 6.04 -14.57 6.73
N VAL A 227 4.71 -14.43 6.84
CA VAL A 227 3.74 -15.33 6.21
C VAL A 227 2.91 -14.63 5.14
N ALA A 228 3.24 -13.38 4.79
CA ALA A 228 2.54 -12.61 3.77
C ALA A 228 2.88 -13.16 2.39
N THR A 229 1.84 -13.43 1.59
CA THR A 229 1.97 -14.01 0.25
C THR A 229 1.78 -12.98 -0.88
N ALA A 230 1.48 -11.74 -0.54
CA ALA A 230 1.31 -10.66 -1.51
C ALA A 230 2.62 -10.40 -2.29
N PRO A 231 2.58 -10.41 -3.62
CA PRO A 231 3.74 -10.05 -4.42
C PRO A 231 4.24 -8.64 -4.11
N ARG A 232 5.56 -8.50 -4.04
CA ARG A 232 6.25 -7.23 -3.78
C ARG A 232 6.77 -6.64 -5.08
N ARG A 233 7.01 -5.34 -5.08
CA ARG A 233 7.48 -4.58 -6.24
C ARG A 233 8.83 -3.95 -5.93
N LEU A 234 9.88 -4.52 -6.47
CA LEU A 234 11.25 -4.14 -6.16
C LEU A 234 11.89 -3.46 -7.35
N ALA A 235 12.48 -2.30 -7.12
CA ALA A 235 13.32 -1.65 -8.12
C ALA A 235 14.74 -2.22 -8.06
N LEU A 236 15.27 -2.72 -9.18
CA LEU A 236 16.66 -3.19 -9.29
C LEU A 236 17.41 -2.35 -10.33
N VAL A 237 18.40 -1.59 -9.87
CA VAL A 237 19.15 -0.64 -10.69
C VAL A 237 20.65 -0.76 -10.42
N ALA A 238 21.46 -0.47 -11.42
CA ALA A 238 22.91 -0.45 -11.30
C ALA A 238 23.51 0.53 -12.29
N HIS A 239 24.56 1.25 -11.86
CA HIS A 239 25.46 1.91 -12.80
C HIS A 239 26.18 0.86 -13.66
N ASP A 240 26.66 1.28 -14.83
CA ASP A 240 27.28 0.38 -15.82
C ASP A 240 28.41 -0.47 -15.20
N GLY A 241 29.31 0.17 -14.45
CA GLY A 241 30.43 -0.50 -13.75
C GLY A 241 30.02 -1.45 -12.62
N ARG A 242 28.73 -1.49 -12.26
CA ARG A 242 28.19 -2.32 -11.16
C ARG A 242 27.21 -3.39 -11.62
N LYS A 243 26.85 -3.45 -12.90
CA LYS A 243 25.88 -4.42 -13.43
C LYS A 243 26.29 -5.88 -13.21
N ALA A 244 27.59 -6.19 -13.30
CA ALA A 244 28.08 -7.53 -13.01
C ALA A 244 27.84 -7.94 -11.53
N HIS A 245 27.97 -6.99 -10.59
CA HIS A 245 27.69 -7.25 -9.18
C HIS A 245 26.20 -7.43 -8.93
N LEU A 246 25.34 -6.58 -9.51
CA LEU A 246 23.90 -6.75 -9.43
C LEU A 246 23.46 -8.10 -10.02
N ARG A 247 24.01 -8.49 -11.18
CA ARG A 247 23.74 -9.80 -11.79
C ARG A 247 24.07 -10.93 -10.82
N ALA A 248 25.27 -10.93 -10.26
CA ALA A 248 25.71 -11.95 -9.31
C ALA A 248 24.81 -11.98 -8.07
N TRP A 249 24.41 -10.81 -7.57
CA TRP A 249 23.50 -10.70 -6.42
C TRP A 249 22.11 -11.27 -6.74
N VAL A 250 21.51 -10.93 -7.89
CA VAL A 250 20.20 -11.46 -8.30
C VAL A 250 20.24 -12.98 -8.46
N LEU A 251 21.30 -13.54 -9.05
CA LEU A 251 21.44 -15.00 -9.19
C LEU A 251 21.54 -15.72 -7.85
N ARG A 252 22.21 -15.12 -6.86
CA ARG A 252 22.27 -15.70 -5.50
C ARG A 252 20.93 -15.66 -4.78
N HIS A 253 20.11 -14.64 -5.04
CA HIS A 253 18.82 -14.40 -4.38
C HIS A 253 17.62 -14.73 -5.27
N GLN A 254 17.82 -15.51 -6.34
CA GLN A 254 16.80 -15.74 -7.37
C GLN A 254 15.54 -16.40 -6.80
N GLU A 255 15.70 -17.33 -5.87
CA GLU A 255 14.57 -17.99 -5.20
C GLU A 255 13.74 -17.00 -4.38
N ALA A 256 14.38 -16.13 -3.59
CA ALA A 256 13.69 -15.11 -2.80
C ALA A 256 13.03 -14.03 -3.66
N LEU A 257 13.58 -13.73 -4.84
CA LEU A 257 13.02 -12.77 -5.78
C LEU A 257 11.91 -13.37 -6.67
N ALA A 258 11.76 -14.69 -6.71
CA ALA A 258 10.75 -15.36 -7.52
C ALA A 258 9.33 -15.01 -7.04
N GLY A 259 8.41 -14.79 -7.98
CA GLY A 259 7.03 -14.39 -7.66
C GLY A 259 6.84 -12.89 -7.39
N HIS A 260 7.92 -12.11 -7.23
CA HIS A 260 7.88 -10.65 -7.07
C HIS A 260 8.02 -9.93 -8.42
N ARG A 261 7.54 -8.68 -8.51
CA ARG A 261 7.70 -7.83 -9.70
C ARG A 261 9.00 -7.02 -9.58
N LEU A 262 9.92 -7.24 -10.50
CA LEU A 262 11.23 -6.58 -10.51
C LEU A 262 11.25 -5.48 -11.58
N VAL A 263 11.28 -4.22 -11.17
CA VAL A 263 11.30 -3.06 -12.06
C VAL A 263 12.74 -2.61 -12.28
N CYS A 264 13.21 -2.65 -13.53
CA CYS A 264 14.60 -2.37 -13.86
C CYS A 264 14.72 -1.28 -14.93
N THR A 265 15.75 -0.44 -14.84
CA THR A 265 16.09 0.46 -15.96
C THR A 265 16.68 -0.33 -17.14
N GLY A 266 16.60 0.24 -18.34
CA GLY A 266 16.74 -0.47 -19.61
C GLY A 266 17.90 -1.48 -19.71
N GLY A 267 19.14 -1.02 -19.48
CA GLY A 267 20.31 -1.89 -19.59
C GLY A 267 20.39 -2.97 -18.50
N THR A 268 19.93 -2.63 -17.28
CA THR A 268 19.88 -3.57 -16.16
C THR A 268 18.85 -4.65 -16.40
N GLY A 269 17.63 -4.28 -16.81
CA GLY A 269 16.56 -5.24 -17.09
C GLY A 269 16.86 -6.16 -18.26
N ALA A 270 17.55 -5.68 -19.30
CA ALA A 270 18.00 -6.54 -20.39
C ALA A 270 18.99 -7.61 -19.91
N MET A 271 20.00 -7.19 -19.16
CA MET A 271 21.01 -8.08 -18.59
C MET A 271 20.41 -9.13 -17.64
N LEU A 272 19.46 -8.74 -16.78
CA LEU A 272 18.84 -9.68 -15.84
C LEU A 272 17.90 -10.67 -16.52
N ARG A 273 17.17 -10.27 -17.56
CA ARG A 273 16.32 -11.20 -18.35
C ARG A 273 17.13 -12.28 -19.05
N GLU A 274 18.33 -11.97 -19.50
CA GLU A 274 19.25 -12.96 -20.10
C GLU A 274 19.88 -13.87 -19.06
N ALA A 275 20.10 -13.37 -17.84
CA ALA A 275 20.84 -14.08 -16.80
C ALA A 275 19.97 -14.96 -15.90
N ALA A 276 18.75 -14.54 -15.59
CA ALA A 276 17.90 -15.13 -14.56
C ALA A 276 16.50 -15.43 -15.11
N GLU A 277 16.34 -16.65 -15.63
CA GLU A 277 15.07 -17.15 -16.13
C GLU A 277 14.03 -17.30 -15.00
N GLY A 278 12.75 -17.11 -15.33
CA GLY A 278 11.65 -17.25 -14.37
C GLY A 278 11.36 -16.03 -13.49
N LEU A 279 12.19 -14.99 -13.54
CA LEU A 279 11.92 -13.73 -12.83
C LEU A 279 10.96 -12.82 -13.62
N ASN A 280 10.00 -12.22 -12.92
CA ASN A 280 9.07 -11.24 -13.51
C ASN A 280 9.72 -9.85 -13.59
N ILE A 281 10.46 -9.62 -14.68
CA ILE A 281 11.19 -8.37 -14.91
C ILE A 281 10.40 -7.42 -15.80
N GLU A 282 10.04 -6.26 -15.28
CA GLU A 282 9.58 -5.11 -16.03
C GLU A 282 10.75 -4.18 -16.37
N ARG A 283 10.77 -3.67 -17.61
CA ARG A 283 11.88 -2.86 -18.12
C ARG A 283 11.40 -1.45 -18.44
N LEU A 284 11.97 -0.47 -17.73
CA LEU A 284 11.83 0.96 -17.99
C LEU A 284 12.78 1.42 -19.11
N GLN A 285 12.77 2.72 -19.42
CA GLN A 285 13.78 3.33 -20.28
C GLN A 285 15.19 3.16 -19.70
N ARG A 286 16.22 3.39 -20.53
CA ARG A 286 17.60 3.54 -20.03
C ARG A 286 17.66 4.75 -19.09
N GLY A 287 18.48 4.69 -18.04
CA GLY A 287 18.64 5.78 -17.07
C GLY A 287 18.84 7.14 -17.74
N ALA A 288 19.88 7.25 -18.57
CA ALA A 288 20.19 8.43 -19.39
C ALA A 288 19.11 8.87 -20.42
N ARG A 289 18.05 8.09 -20.60
CA ARG A 289 16.88 8.43 -21.44
C ARG A 289 15.61 8.66 -20.62
N GLY A 290 15.75 8.93 -19.32
CA GLY A 290 14.64 9.21 -18.39
C GLY A 290 14.18 8.01 -17.57
N GLY A 291 14.86 6.86 -17.64
CA GLY A 291 14.51 5.67 -16.85
C GLY A 291 14.61 5.91 -15.34
N ASP A 292 15.57 6.71 -14.90
CA ASP A 292 15.75 7.05 -13.47
C ASP A 292 14.62 7.96 -12.97
N GLN A 293 14.11 8.84 -13.85
CA GLN A 293 12.94 9.68 -13.55
C GLN A 293 11.63 8.88 -13.54
N GLN A 294 11.49 7.89 -14.43
CA GLN A 294 10.38 6.93 -14.36
C GLN A 294 10.40 6.17 -13.02
N LEU A 295 11.57 5.80 -12.54
CA LEU A 295 11.72 5.15 -11.24
C LEU A 295 11.34 6.07 -10.08
N GLY A 296 11.80 7.32 -10.12
CA GLY A 296 11.41 8.35 -9.16
C GLY A 296 9.89 8.54 -9.11
N ALA A 297 9.22 8.54 -10.27
CA ALA A 297 7.76 8.59 -10.33
C ALA A 297 7.11 7.39 -9.61
N LEU A 298 7.63 6.17 -9.80
CA LEU A 298 7.12 4.99 -9.10
C LEU A 298 7.34 5.05 -7.59
N VAL A 299 8.43 5.64 -7.11
CA VAL A 299 8.60 5.91 -5.67
C VAL A 299 7.53 6.90 -5.20
N ALA A 300 7.36 8.01 -5.91
CA ALA A 300 6.45 9.09 -5.54
C ALA A 300 4.97 8.66 -5.52
N THR A 301 4.57 7.75 -6.41
CA THR A 301 3.20 7.23 -6.47
C THR A 301 2.97 6.01 -5.57
N GLY A 302 3.95 5.61 -4.74
CA GLY A 302 3.84 4.46 -3.84
C GLY A 302 3.78 3.12 -4.58
N GLU A 303 4.41 3.06 -5.75
CA GLU A 303 4.41 1.96 -6.70
C GLU A 303 5.66 1.05 -6.52
N LEU A 304 6.41 1.19 -5.43
CA LEU A 304 7.55 0.33 -5.10
C LEU A 304 7.55 0.04 -3.60
N ASP A 305 7.97 -1.18 -3.23
CA ASP A 305 8.15 -1.60 -1.86
C ASP A 305 9.57 -1.38 -1.37
N ALA A 306 10.55 -1.43 -2.27
CA ALA A 306 11.95 -1.14 -1.98
C ALA A 306 12.73 -0.86 -3.27
N VAL A 307 13.87 -0.20 -3.12
CA VAL A 307 14.83 0.09 -4.19
C VAL A 307 16.18 -0.52 -3.84
N VAL A 308 16.72 -1.34 -4.73
CA VAL A 308 18.10 -1.82 -4.68
C VAL A 308 18.86 -1.17 -5.83
N PHE A 309 19.77 -0.26 -5.50
CA PHE A 309 20.62 0.42 -6.46
C PHE A 309 22.08 0.11 -6.17
N PHE A 310 22.72 -0.69 -7.03
CA PHE A 310 24.18 -0.81 -7.02
C PHE A 310 24.84 0.44 -7.62
N ALA A 311 25.04 1.44 -6.77
CA ALA A 311 25.67 2.70 -7.12
C ALA A 311 27.20 2.54 -7.31
N ASP A 312 27.73 3.32 -8.23
CA ASP A 312 29.17 3.48 -8.43
C ASP A 312 29.58 4.87 -7.93
N PRO A 313 30.34 4.98 -6.82
CA PRO A 313 30.76 6.27 -6.28
C PRO A 313 31.80 6.98 -7.15
N SER A 314 32.37 6.30 -8.14
CA SER A 314 33.30 6.86 -9.12
C SER A 314 32.64 7.27 -10.44
N ALA A 315 31.31 7.14 -10.55
CA ALA A 315 30.56 7.55 -11.73
C ALA A 315 30.62 9.08 -11.95
N SER A 316 30.43 9.50 -13.20
CA SER A 316 30.40 10.91 -13.56
C SER A 316 29.29 11.67 -12.83
N HIS A 317 29.52 12.96 -12.54
CA HIS A 317 28.60 13.87 -11.83
C HIS A 317 27.14 13.84 -12.30
N GLY A 318 26.86 13.55 -13.58
CA GLY A 318 25.48 13.45 -14.08
C GLY A 318 24.66 12.34 -13.41
N SER A 319 25.26 11.18 -13.16
CA SER A 319 24.59 10.05 -12.49
C SER A 319 24.41 10.28 -10.98
N ASP A 320 25.21 11.17 -10.39
CA ASP A 320 25.11 11.54 -8.97
C ASP A 320 23.84 12.36 -8.69
N VAL A 321 23.46 13.26 -9.61
CA VAL A 321 22.23 14.07 -9.46
C VAL A 321 20.96 13.21 -9.49
N ASP A 322 20.88 12.25 -10.41
CA ASP A 322 19.72 11.33 -10.50
C ASP A 322 19.62 10.44 -9.25
N LEU A 323 20.76 9.94 -8.74
CA LEU A 323 20.80 9.16 -7.50
C LEU A 323 20.37 9.98 -6.29
N GLN A 324 20.81 11.24 -6.18
CA GLN A 324 20.39 12.15 -5.11
C GLN A 324 18.87 12.43 -5.18
N ALA A 325 18.34 12.68 -6.37
CA ALA A 325 16.91 12.89 -6.56
C ALA A 325 16.09 11.65 -6.14
N LEU A 326 16.51 10.46 -6.56
CA LEU A 326 15.87 9.21 -6.17
C LEU A 326 15.94 8.96 -4.66
N THR A 327 17.10 9.21 -4.04
CA THR A 327 17.29 9.07 -2.59
C THR A 327 16.38 10.02 -1.81
N ARG A 328 16.26 11.28 -2.27
CA ARG A 328 15.33 12.25 -1.68
C ARG A 328 13.88 11.78 -1.76
N LEU A 329 13.45 11.24 -2.90
CA LEU A 329 12.10 10.70 -3.05
C LEU A 329 11.88 9.48 -2.15
N ALA A 330 12.86 8.57 -2.05
CA ALA A 330 12.78 7.42 -1.16
C ALA A 330 12.60 7.84 0.30
N ILE A 331 13.34 8.85 0.76
CA ILE A 331 13.19 9.43 2.11
C ILE A 331 11.80 10.06 2.28
N MET A 332 11.35 10.85 1.31
CA MET A 332 10.06 11.55 1.38
C MET A 332 8.87 10.60 1.45
N HIS A 333 8.95 9.45 0.78
CA HIS A 333 7.86 8.47 0.69
C HIS A 333 8.09 7.22 1.57
N ASP A 334 9.07 7.26 2.48
CA ASP A 334 9.44 6.18 3.39
C ASP A 334 9.65 4.81 2.69
N ILE A 335 10.32 4.85 1.53
CA ILE A 335 10.66 3.66 0.76
C ILE A 335 12.09 3.23 1.09
N PRO A 336 12.31 1.98 1.54
CA PRO A 336 13.65 1.45 1.76
C PRO A 336 14.50 1.53 0.48
N ILE A 337 15.69 2.12 0.59
CA ILE A 337 16.66 2.22 -0.50
C ILE A 337 18.02 1.66 -0.07
N ALA A 338 18.49 0.63 -0.79
CA ALA A 338 19.78 0.00 -0.60
C ALA A 338 20.76 0.44 -1.69
N LEU A 339 21.80 1.19 -1.32
CA LEU A 339 22.77 1.78 -2.25
C LEU A 339 24.08 0.97 -2.40
N SER A 340 24.14 -0.22 -1.78
CA SER A 340 25.33 -1.08 -1.78
C SER A 340 24.96 -2.57 -1.71
N PRO A 341 25.86 -3.50 -2.09
CA PRO A 341 25.61 -4.94 -1.94
C PRO A 341 25.22 -5.37 -0.53
N ALA A 342 25.92 -4.86 0.48
CA ALA A 342 25.67 -5.22 1.87
C ALA A 342 24.30 -4.72 2.34
N ALA A 343 23.93 -3.50 1.97
CA ALA A 343 22.59 -2.98 2.23
C ALA A 343 21.52 -3.80 1.49
N ALA A 344 21.78 -4.22 0.25
CA ALA A 344 20.86 -5.03 -0.53
C ALA A 344 20.62 -6.41 0.11
N ASP A 345 21.68 -7.06 0.61
CA ASP A 345 21.57 -8.33 1.35
C ASP A 345 20.70 -8.16 2.62
N MET A 346 20.88 -7.08 3.38
CA MET A 346 20.05 -6.78 4.55
C MET A 346 18.59 -6.49 4.16
N THR A 347 18.35 -5.74 3.09
CA THR A 347 17.00 -5.42 2.63
C THR A 347 16.26 -6.67 2.17
N VAL A 348 16.90 -7.55 1.38
CA VAL A 348 16.28 -8.80 0.95
C VAL A 348 15.98 -9.73 2.11
N ALA A 349 16.91 -9.88 3.06
CA ALA A 349 16.69 -10.70 4.26
C ALA A 349 15.59 -10.16 5.19
N ALA A 350 15.29 -8.86 5.13
CA ALA A 350 14.18 -8.27 5.87
C ALA A 350 12.84 -8.36 5.12
N LEU A 351 12.87 -8.62 3.81
CA LEU A 351 11.67 -8.75 2.98
C LEU A 351 11.20 -10.19 2.84
N PHE A 352 12.09 -11.18 2.92
CA PHE A 352 11.83 -12.61 2.69
C PHE A 352 12.47 -13.48 3.76
#